data_AF-A0A5K0X7B9-F1
#
_entry.id   AF-A0A5K0X7B9-F1
#
_cell.length_a   1.000
_cell.length_b   1.000
_cell.length_c   1.000
_cell.angle_alpha   90.00
_cell.angle_beta   90.00
_cell.angle_gamma   90.00
#
_symmetry.space_group_name_H-M   'P 1'
#
loop_
_entity.id
_entity.type
_entity.pdbx_description
1 polymer ?
#
loop_
_entity_poly.entity_id
_entity_poly.type
_entity_poly.pdbx_seq_one_letter_code
_entity_poly.pdbx_strand_id
1 'polypeptide(L)'
;FEDYFSNRVKQLTFTFPEDAATSTGAPFWSAPKRFPRALEFSVEDRDHRHFIMAASILRAETFGIKIPDWAKKLDNRELADAIKSVMVPEFQPKKDAKIVTDEKATSLTTASIDDAAVIDGLILKLEELSAVLAPGFRMSPIQFEK
;
A
#
# COMPACT_ATOMS: atom_id res chain seq x y z
N PHE A 1 -4.77 -0.03 3.72
CA PHE A 1 -5.91 -0.62 2.98
C PHE A 1 -5.97 -0.04 1.57
N GLU A 2 -6.18 1.27 1.45
CA GLU A 2 -6.38 1.94 0.16
C GLU A 2 -5.29 1.67 -0.87
N ASP A 3 -4.00 1.72 -0.50
CA ASP A 3 -2.93 1.41 -1.46
C ASP A 3 -3.08 0.00 -2.07
N TYR A 4 -3.24 -1.02 -1.22
CA TYR A 4 -3.19 -2.42 -1.64
C TYR A 4 -4.47 -2.93 -2.30
N PHE A 5 -5.64 -2.59 -1.74
CA PHE A 5 -6.91 -3.20 -2.15
C PHE A 5 -7.77 -2.29 -3.04
N SER A 6 -7.42 -1.01 -3.15
CA SER A 6 -8.17 -0.01 -3.92
C SER A 6 -7.28 0.61 -5.01
N ASN A 7 -6.28 1.42 -4.65
CA ASN A 7 -5.49 2.24 -5.57
C ASN A 7 -4.68 1.41 -6.56
N ARG A 8 -3.97 0.38 -6.12
CA ARG A 8 -3.22 -0.52 -7.03
C ARG A 8 -4.16 -1.25 -7.99
N VAL A 9 -5.36 -1.62 -7.54
CA VAL A 9 -6.37 -2.28 -8.38
C VAL A 9 -6.98 -1.29 -9.38
N LYS A 10 -7.29 -0.07 -8.95
CA LYS A 10 -7.73 1.03 -9.83
C LYS A 10 -6.67 1.36 -10.88
N GLN A 11 -5.39 1.43 -10.50
CA GLN A 11 -4.30 1.63 -11.44
C GLN A 11 -4.20 0.48 -12.45
N LEU A 12 -4.29 -0.77 -11.99
CA LEU A 12 -4.22 -1.95 -12.85
C LEU A 12 -5.36 -1.98 -13.88
N THR A 13 -6.59 -1.70 -13.44
CA THR A 13 -7.78 -1.68 -14.30
C THR A 13 -7.86 -0.44 -15.19
N PHE A 14 -7.22 0.68 -14.79
CA PHE A 14 -7.01 1.83 -15.67
C PHE A 14 -6.02 1.51 -16.81
N THR A 15 -4.90 0.84 -16.49
CA THR A 15 -3.89 0.44 -17.48
C THR A 15 -4.39 -0.68 -18.39
N PHE A 16 -5.16 -1.62 -17.85
CA PHE A 16 -5.79 -2.71 -18.62
C PHE A 16 -7.30 -2.76 -18.32
N PRO A 17 -8.12 -2.00 -19.07
CA PRO A 17 -9.57 -2.05 -18.97
C PRO A 17 -10.14 -3.47 -19.13
N GLU A 18 -11.40 -3.67 -18.74
CA GLU A 18 -12.05 -4.99 -18.74
C GLU A 18 -12.13 -5.61 -20.14
N ASP A 19 -12.29 -4.76 -21.16
CA ASP A 19 -12.33 -5.10 -22.58
C ASP A 19 -10.96 -5.02 -23.28
N ALA A 20 -9.87 -4.83 -22.51
CA ALA A 20 -8.53 -4.77 -23.08
C ALA A 20 -8.20 -6.04 -23.88
N ALA A 21 -7.58 -5.84 -25.04
CA ALA A 21 -7.12 -6.92 -25.91
C ALA A 21 -5.59 -6.93 -26.03
N THR A 22 -5.02 -8.11 -26.27
CA THR A 22 -3.60 -8.29 -26.60
C THR A 22 -3.31 -7.79 -28.02
N SER A 23 -2.03 -7.75 -28.40
CA SER A 23 -1.61 -7.45 -29.79
C SER A 23 -2.17 -8.42 -30.83
N THR A 24 -2.61 -9.61 -30.42
CA THR A 24 -3.25 -10.62 -31.28
C THR A 24 -4.78 -10.51 -31.30
N GLY A 25 -5.37 -9.55 -30.58
CA GLY A 25 -6.82 -9.34 -30.49
C GLY A 25 -7.54 -10.25 -29.50
N ALA A 26 -6.82 -11.11 -28.77
CA ALA A 26 -7.43 -11.94 -27.72
C ALA A 26 -7.71 -11.11 -26.45
N PRO A 27 -8.76 -11.41 -25.65
CA PRO A 27 -9.00 -10.72 -24.39
C PRO A 27 -7.79 -10.82 -23.45
N PHE A 28 -7.34 -9.68 -22.91
CA PHE A 28 -6.25 -9.64 -21.94
C PHE A 28 -6.62 -10.39 -20.65
N TRP A 29 -7.88 -10.25 -20.22
CA TRP A 29 -8.44 -10.88 -19.02
C TRP A 29 -9.06 -12.25 -19.33
N SER A 30 -8.24 -13.17 -19.83
CA SER A 30 -8.58 -14.59 -19.98
C SER A 30 -7.77 -15.45 -19.02
N ALA A 31 -8.22 -16.69 -18.76
CA ALA A 31 -7.51 -17.63 -17.89
C ALA A 31 -6.00 -17.70 -18.23
N PRO A 32 -5.11 -17.64 -17.22
CA PRO A 32 -5.38 -17.67 -15.77
C PRO A 32 -5.73 -16.29 -15.14
N LYS A 33 -5.73 -15.20 -15.91
CA LYS A 33 -5.98 -13.84 -15.41
C LYS A 33 -7.48 -13.62 -15.18
N ARG A 34 -7.80 -12.91 -14.09
CA ARG A 34 -9.18 -12.52 -13.74
C ARG A 34 -9.23 -11.01 -13.57
N PHE A 35 -10.25 -10.38 -14.14
CA PHE A 35 -10.46 -8.95 -13.95
C PHE A 35 -10.74 -8.66 -12.46
N PRO A 36 -9.93 -7.81 -11.79
CA PRO A 36 -10.14 -7.51 -10.38
C PRO A 36 -11.12 -6.35 -10.20
N ARG A 37 -11.75 -6.28 -9.02
CA ARG A 37 -12.53 -5.11 -8.59
C ARG A 37 -11.85 -4.49 -7.38
N ALA A 38 -11.68 -3.17 -7.41
CA ALA A 38 -11.15 -2.44 -6.27
C ALA A 38 -12.13 -2.54 -5.10
N LEU A 39 -11.61 -2.77 -3.89
CA LEU A 39 -12.43 -2.79 -2.69
C LEU A 39 -12.76 -1.35 -2.27
N GLU A 40 -14.01 -1.14 -1.87
CA GLU A 40 -14.43 0.06 -1.16
C GLU A 40 -14.27 -0.20 0.34
N PHE A 41 -13.46 0.61 1.01
CA PHE A 41 -13.31 0.47 2.45
C PHE A 41 -14.65 0.70 3.15
N SER A 42 -14.97 -0.18 4.09
CA SER A 42 -16.13 -0.05 4.96
C SER A 42 -15.69 -0.38 6.37
N VAL A 43 -15.91 0.57 7.27
CA VAL A 43 -15.70 0.38 8.70
C VAL A 43 -16.74 -0.55 9.32
N GLU A 44 -17.84 -0.87 8.63
CA GLU A 44 -18.80 -1.86 9.12
C GLU A 44 -18.43 -3.29 8.69
N ASP A 45 -17.55 -3.42 7.70
CA ASP A 45 -16.96 -4.70 7.32
C ASP A 45 -15.94 -5.15 8.37
N ARG A 46 -16.14 -6.36 8.88
CA ARG A 46 -15.34 -6.92 9.97
C ARG A 46 -13.89 -7.17 9.55
N ASP A 47 -13.65 -7.64 8.33
CA ASP A 47 -12.32 -7.98 7.83
C ASP A 47 -11.53 -6.71 7.51
N HIS A 48 -12.19 -5.69 6.96
CA HIS A 48 -11.61 -4.37 6.77
C HIS A 48 -11.18 -3.74 8.10
N ARG A 49 -12.05 -3.74 9.12
CA ARG A 49 -11.69 -3.27 10.47
C ARG A 49 -10.55 -4.07 11.06
N HIS A 50 -10.57 -5.40 10.92
CA HIS A 50 -9.56 -6.27 11.48
C HIS A 50 -8.19 -6.02 10.85
N PHE A 51 -8.14 -5.83 9.53
CA PHE A 51 -6.93 -5.46 8.81
C PHE A 51 -6.33 -4.16 9.36
N ILE A 52 -7.15 -3.13 9.55
CA ILE A 52 -6.68 -1.84 10.09
C ILE A 52 -6.20 -2.00 11.53
N MET A 53 -6.95 -2.70 12.38
CA MET A 53 -6.60 -2.95 13.78
C MET A 53 -5.24 -3.66 13.88
N ALA A 54 -5.07 -4.80 13.20
CA ALA A 54 -3.85 -5.58 13.23
C ALA A 54 -2.66 -4.80 12.67
N ALA A 55 -2.82 -4.15 11.51
CA ALA A 55 -1.75 -3.35 10.91
C ALA A 55 -1.32 -2.17 11.80
N SER A 56 -2.27 -1.49 12.45
CA SER A 56 -2.00 -0.39 13.37
C SER A 56 -1.30 -0.86 14.65
N ILE A 57 -1.69 -2.02 15.21
CA ILE A 57 -1.04 -2.62 16.38
C ILE A 57 0.41 -2.97 16.06
N LEU A 58 0.64 -3.72 14.96
CA LEU A 58 1.99 -4.09 14.53
C LEU A 58 2.84 -2.84 14.24
N ARG A 59 2.25 -1.81 13.64
CA ARG A 59 2.95 -0.54 13.41
C ARG A 59 3.29 0.15 14.73
N ALA A 60 2.39 0.18 15.71
CA ALA A 60 2.64 0.79 17.01
C ALA A 60 3.77 0.05 17.77
N GLU A 61 3.76 -1.29 17.77
CA GLU A 61 4.81 -2.11 18.39
C GLU A 61 6.17 -1.86 17.75
N THR A 62 6.23 -1.77 16.43
CA THR A 62 7.48 -1.50 15.69
C THR A 62 8.13 -0.19 16.13
N PHE A 63 7.34 0.79 16.57
CA PHE A 63 7.80 2.11 17.00
C PHE A 63 7.78 2.31 18.52
N GLY A 64 7.48 1.28 19.31
CA GLY A 64 7.41 1.37 20.77
C GLY A 64 6.26 2.26 21.28
N ILE A 65 5.21 2.45 20.49
CA ILE A 65 4.04 3.26 20.85
C ILE A 65 3.11 2.42 21.73
N LYS A 66 2.70 2.98 22.89
CA LYS A 66 1.76 2.31 23.79
C LYS A 66 0.40 2.12 23.11
N ILE A 67 -0.06 0.88 23.03
CA ILE A 67 -1.36 0.53 22.48
C ILE A 67 -2.42 0.58 23.59
N PRO A 68 -3.49 1.40 23.45
CA PRO A 68 -4.57 1.42 24.42
C PRO A 68 -5.46 0.17 24.30
N ASP A 69 -6.08 -0.25 25.42
CA ASP A 69 -6.86 -1.49 25.45
C ASP A 69 -8.10 -1.47 24.55
N TRP A 70 -8.68 -0.28 24.30
CA TRP A 70 -9.79 -0.12 23.37
C TRP A 70 -9.40 -0.45 21.93
N ALA A 71 -8.15 -0.20 21.53
CA ALA A 71 -7.67 -0.43 20.17
C ALA A 71 -7.44 -1.92 19.86
N LYS A 72 -7.45 -2.79 20.88
CA LYS A 72 -7.31 -4.24 20.74
C LYS A 72 -8.66 -4.97 20.60
N LYS A 73 -9.77 -4.24 20.70
CA LYS A 73 -11.12 -4.79 20.67
C LYS A 73 -11.80 -4.36 19.38
N LEU A 74 -12.04 -5.34 18.49
CA LEU A 74 -12.57 -5.08 17.15
C LEU A 74 -13.92 -4.36 17.15
N ASP A 75 -14.79 -4.69 18.10
CA ASP A 75 -16.14 -4.12 18.23
C ASP A 75 -16.17 -2.83 19.07
N ASN A 76 -15.00 -2.29 19.43
CA ASN A 76 -14.93 -1.06 20.19
C ASN A 76 -15.30 0.15 19.31
N ARG A 77 -16.21 0.98 19.83
CA ARG A 77 -16.67 2.19 19.15
C ARG A 77 -15.54 3.20 18.90
N GLU A 78 -14.62 3.39 19.85
CA GLU A 78 -13.50 4.33 19.72
C GLU A 78 -12.56 3.93 18.58
N LEU A 79 -12.38 2.62 18.33
CA LEU A 79 -11.65 2.13 17.17
C LEU A 79 -12.35 2.52 15.87
N ALA A 80 -13.66 2.29 15.77
CA ALA A 80 -14.43 2.67 14.59
C ALA A 80 -14.41 4.19 14.35
N ASP A 81 -14.55 4.99 15.41
CA ASP A 81 -14.53 6.45 15.34
C ASP A 81 -13.14 6.96 14.91
N ALA A 82 -12.06 6.37 15.44
CA ALA A 82 -10.69 6.68 15.02
C ALA A 82 -10.47 6.36 13.53
N ILE A 83 -10.94 5.21 13.05
CA ILE A 83 -10.86 4.83 11.64
C ILE A 83 -11.64 5.82 10.75
N LYS A 84 -12.86 6.19 11.14
CA LYS A 84 -13.72 7.13 10.41
C LYS A 84 -13.10 8.53 10.30
N SER A 85 -12.24 8.91 11.24
CA SER A 85 -11.57 10.22 11.23
C SER A 85 -10.40 10.33 10.23
N VAL A 86 -9.96 9.22 9.65
CA VAL A 86 -8.83 9.20 8.71
C VAL A 86 -9.25 9.80 7.37
N MET A 87 -8.57 10.88 6.97
CA MET A 87 -8.71 11.44 5.62
C MET A 87 -7.91 10.60 4.63
N VAL A 88 -8.62 10.01 3.67
CA VAL A 88 -8.02 9.24 2.57
C VAL A 88 -7.88 10.14 1.35
N PRO A 89 -6.67 10.32 0.80
CA PRO A 89 -6.48 11.04 -0.46
C PRO A 89 -7.18 10.33 -1.60
N GLU A 90 -7.80 11.10 -2.50
CA GLU A 90 -8.40 10.58 -3.71
C GLU A 90 -7.33 9.98 -4.64
N PHE A 91 -7.64 8.83 -5.24
CA PHE A 91 -6.75 8.18 -6.19
C PHE A 91 -6.81 8.87 -7.57
N GLN A 92 -5.65 9.19 -8.12
CA GLN A 92 -5.50 9.65 -9.50
C GLN A 92 -4.65 8.66 -10.30
N PRO A 93 -5.17 8.10 -11.40
CA PRO A 93 -4.42 7.14 -12.20
C PRO A 93 -3.25 7.80 -12.94
N LYS A 94 -2.12 7.09 -12.96
CA LYS A 94 -0.93 7.47 -13.72
C LYS A 94 -1.04 6.90 -15.13
N LYS A 95 -0.92 7.76 -16.15
CA LYS A 95 -0.98 7.37 -17.57
C LYS A 95 0.25 6.60 -18.04
N ASP A 96 1.38 6.83 -17.39
CA ASP A 96 2.70 6.30 -17.69
C ASP A 96 3.09 5.12 -16.78
N ALA A 97 2.13 4.57 -16.01
CA ALA A 97 2.37 3.42 -15.15
C ALA A 97 2.81 2.19 -15.99
N LYS A 98 4.07 1.79 -15.81
CA LYS A 98 4.60 0.55 -16.40
C LYS A 98 4.28 -0.63 -15.48
N ILE A 99 3.30 -1.44 -15.89
CA ILE A 99 2.96 -2.69 -15.21
C ILE A 99 3.52 -3.84 -16.04
N VAL A 100 4.43 -4.62 -15.45
CA VAL A 100 5.01 -5.79 -16.08
C VAL A 100 4.01 -6.94 -16.04
N THR A 101 3.63 -7.47 -17.21
CA THR A 101 2.64 -8.54 -17.34
C THR A 101 3.22 -9.89 -17.76
N ASP A 102 4.51 -9.94 -18.07
CA ASP A 102 5.24 -11.15 -18.45
C ASP A 102 6.21 -11.51 -17.33
N GLU A 103 6.05 -12.71 -16.77
CA GLU A 103 6.88 -13.24 -15.68
C GLU A 103 8.35 -13.42 -16.09
N LYS A 104 8.64 -13.50 -17.40
CA LYS A 104 10.00 -13.61 -17.96
C LYS A 104 10.62 -12.26 -18.29
N ALA A 105 9.89 -11.15 -18.16
CA ALA A 105 10.43 -9.85 -18.43
C ALA A 105 11.48 -9.47 -17.37
N THR A 106 12.76 -9.50 -17.76
CA THR A 106 13.90 -8.96 -17.00
C THR A 106 14.01 -7.43 -17.09
N SER A 107 13.08 -6.80 -17.81
CA SER A 107 13.01 -5.35 -17.99
C SER A 107 12.55 -4.67 -16.70
N LEU A 108 13.50 -4.40 -15.80
CA LEU A 108 13.45 -3.22 -14.94
C LEU A 108 13.79 -1.99 -15.80
N THR A 109 12.93 -1.67 -16.77
CA THR A 109 13.05 -0.38 -17.49
C THR A 109 12.32 0.69 -16.70
N THR A 110 12.88 1.05 -15.54
CA THR A 110 12.64 2.38 -14.97
C THR A 110 13.02 3.38 -16.07
N ALA A 111 12.06 4.21 -16.49
CA ALA A 111 12.37 5.34 -17.34
C ALA A 111 13.46 6.15 -16.61
N SER A 112 14.52 6.50 -17.34
CA SER A 112 15.76 7.08 -16.83
C SER A 112 15.53 8.41 -16.08
N ILE A 113 15.16 8.32 -14.81
CA ILE A 113 15.61 9.28 -13.83
C ILE A 113 17.04 8.87 -13.54
N ASP A 114 17.96 9.82 -13.53
CA ASP A 114 19.36 9.55 -13.18
C ASP A 114 19.41 8.93 -11.78
N ASP A 115 19.62 7.60 -11.71
CA ASP A 115 19.61 6.85 -10.46
C ASP A 115 20.60 7.45 -9.46
N ALA A 116 21.72 7.99 -9.93
CA ALA A 116 22.68 8.67 -9.08
C ALA A 116 22.05 9.91 -8.42
N ALA A 117 21.38 10.76 -9.19
CA ALA A 117 20.69 11.94 -8.65
C ALA A 117 19.56 11.58 -7.67
N VAL A 118 18.83 10.47 -7.90
CA VAL A 118 17.81 9.97 -6.96
C VAL A 118 18.45 9.49 -5.66
N ILE A 119 19.52 8.71 -5.76
CA ILE A 119 20.25 8.19 -4.61
C ILE A 119 20.80 9.35 -3.78
N ASP A 120 21.46 10.31 -4.41
CA ASP A 120 22.01 11.49 -3.73
C ASP A 120 20.92 12.30 -3.01
N GLY A 121 19.78 12.52 -3.68
CA GLY A 121 18.62 13.18 -3.07
C GLY A 121 18.04 12.42 -1.87
N LEU A 122 18.03 11.08 -1.91
CA LEU A 122 17.58 10.25 -0.79
C LEU A 122 18.57 10.28 0.37
N ILE A 123 19.88 10.29 0.10
CA ILE A 123 20.92 10.40 1.14
C ILE A 123 20.76 11.72 1.90
N LEU A 124 20.65 12.84 1.20
CA LEU A 124 20.45 14.15 1.83
C LEU A 124 19.20 14.17 2.72
N LYS A 125 18.09 13.61 2.22
CA LYS A 125 16.85 13.51 3.00
C LYS A 125 16.99 12.64 4.25
N LEU A 126 17.77 11.56 4.17
CA LEU A 126 18.06 10.70 5.32
C LEU A 126 18.94 11.41 6.36
N GLU A 127 19.93 12.19 5.92
CA GLU A 127 20.78 12.99 6.80
C GLU A 127 19.96 14.05 7.56
N GLU A 128 19.07 14.77 6.86
CA GLU A 128 18.14 15.73 7.48
C GLU A 128 17.22 15.07 8.51
N LEU A 129 16.65 13.91 8.18
CA LEU A 129 15.77 13.17 9.10
C LEU A 129 16.53 12.62 10.30
N SER A 130 17.77 12.14 10.09
CA SER A 130 18.64 11.65 11.15
C SER A 130 18.93 12.74 12.19
N ALA A 131 19.12 13.99 11.74
CA ALA A 131 19.39 15.12 12.62
C ALA A 131 18.22 15.49 13.54
N VAL A 132 16.98 15.19 13.15
CA VAL A 132 15.77 15.50 13.94
C VAL A 132 15.22 14.32 14.75
N LEU A 133 15.76 13.12 14.53
CA LEU A 133 15.34 11.94 15.29
C LEU A 133 15.79 12.05 16.75
N ALA A 134 14.93 11.57 17.66
CA ALA A 134 15.26 11.55 19.08
C ALA A 134 16.54 10.72 19.32
N PRO A 135 17.47 11.20 20.17
CA PRO A 135 18.68 10.46 20.49
C PRO A 135 18.36 9.06 20.98
N GLY A 136 19.00 8.04 20.37
CA GLY A 136 18.78 6.65 20.72
C GLY A 136 17.47 6.03 20.20
N PHE A 137 16.73 6.73 19.32
CA PHE A 137 15.56 6.16 18.64
C PHE A 137 15.92 4.84 17.95
N ARG A 138 15.11 3.81 18.21
CA ARG A 138 15.23 2.50 17.56
C ARG A 138 13.84 1.96 17.26
N MET A 139 13.74 1.27 16.13
CA MET A 139 12.58 0.47 15.80
C MET A 139 12.78 -0.96 16.32
N SER A 140 11.68 -1.60 16.69
CA SER A 140 11.65 -2.98 17.16
C SER A 140 11.14 -3.89 16.04
N PRO A 141 11.95 -4.83 15.52
CA PRO A 141 11.45 -5.80 14.56
C PRO A 141 10.42 -6.72 15.24
N ILE A 142 9.36 -7.06 14.52
CA ILE A 142 8.35 -8.02 15.00
C ILE A 142 8.75 -9.40 14.49
N GLN A 143 8.99 -10.32 15.41
CA GLN A 143 9.22 -11.72 15.09
C GLN A 143 7.86 -12.36 14.80
N PHE A 144 7.73 -12.96 13.61
CA PHE A 144 6.52 -13.69 13.27
C PHE A 144 6.40 -14.98 14.09
N GLU A 145 5.27 -15.17 14.75
CA GLU A 145 4.89 -16.36 15.51
C GLU A 145 3.44 -16.75 15.13
N LYS A 146 3.16 -18.06 15.01
CA LYS A 146 1.90 -18.60 14.47
C LYS A 146 0.96 -19.06 15.57
#